data_AF-A0A9P8FSS0-F1
#
_entry.id   AF-A0A9P8FSS0-F1
#
_cell.length_a   1.000
_cell.length_b   1.000
_cell.length_c   1.000
_cell.angle_alpha   90.00
_cell.angle_beta   90.00
_cell.angle_gamma   90.00
#
_symmetry.space_group_name_H-M   'P 1'
#
loop_
_entity.id
_entity.type
_entity.pdbx_description
1 polymer ?
#
loop_
_entity_poly.entity_id
_entity_poly.type
_entity_poly.pdbx_seq_one_letter_code
_entity_poly.pdbx_strand_id
1 'polypeptide(L)'
;MQTSITTWFKKSAAVKQSTAPSSVTTQKSAETQLPASITQHAATSSSLPQQPTPQPTLTTPQDPTTTLQFSTRPKALVNNITLVPCDKSLIQSFERLNTLLLPIPYPSTFYKEILSDPIATDLTLLALWHDNPSSTSTSPGKVIGGIRCRILPDPSTQATPKDKILYISTLGVLSAFRGYGVASWLLCLLIEKGISKYGVTAVGAHVWEASPEAREWYAKRGFRETHLEPHYYRRLTPQGAYVLRRDIGPRDLLHTL
;
A
#
# COMPACT_ATOMS: atom_id res chain seq x y z
N MET A 1 -6.53 -21.90 -1.70
CA MET A 1 -6.79 -21.23 -0.42
C MET A 1 -5.65 -20.25 -0.15
N GLN A 2 -5.84 -18.99 -0.56
CA GLN A 2 -4.85 -17.92 -0.40
C GLN A 2 -4.72 -17.59 1.07
N THR A 3 -3.51 -17.30 1.56
CA THR A 3 -3.33 -16.81 2.93
C THR A 3 -4.16 -15.54 3.07
N SER A 4 -5.18 -15.65 3.92
CA SER A 4 -5.92 -14.52 4.45
C SER A 4 -4.93 -13.49 5.00
N ILE A 5 -5.41 -12.28 5.24
CA ILE A 5 -4.82 -11.16 5.99
C ILE A 5 -4.05 -11.54 7.30
N THR A 6 -3.97 -12.82 7.67
CA THR A 6 -3.30 -13.40 8.84
C THR A 6 -1.80 -13.13 8.96
N THR A 7 -1.04 -12.83 7.91
CA THR A 7 0.40 -12.54 8.09
C THR A 7 0.66 -11.22 8.81
N TRP A 8 -0.26 -10.25 8.69
CA TRP A 8 -0.28 -9.02 9.50
C TRP A 8 -0.30 -9.31 11.02
N PHE A 9 -0.89 -10.45 11.43
CA PHE A 9 -1.03 -10.83 12.83
C PHE A 9 0.13 -11.65 13.40
N LYS A 10 1.10 -12.09 12.58
CA LYS A 10 2.06 -13.14 12.99
C LYS A 10 3.44 -12.68 13.42
N LYS A 11 3.72 -11.39 13.57
CA LYS A 11 5.08 -10.96 13.97
C LYS A 11 5.10 -10.20 15.30
N SER A 12 4.96 -10.96 16.39
CA SER A 12 5.67 -10.70 17.66
C SER A 12 5.63 -11.94 18.54
N ALA A 13 6.68 -12.77 18.43
CA ALA A 13 7.23 -13.57 19.54
C ALA A 13 8.43 -14.36 19.01
N ALA A 14 9.65 -13.89 19.33
CA ALA A 14 10.77 -14.72 19.79
C ALA A 14 12.09 -13.91 19.74
N VAL A 15 12.38 -13.19 20.83
CA VAL A 15 13.76 -12.91 21.24
C VAL A 15 14.04 -13.74 22.49
N LYS A 16 14.95 -14.71 22.31
CA LYS A 16 15.84 -15.42 23.24
C LYS A 16 15.34 -15.82 24.64
N GLN A 17 15.40 -17.12 24.89
CA GLN A 17 16.04 -17.63 26.11
C GLN A 17 16.82 -18.92 25.82
N SER A 18 18.05 -18.93 26.33
CA SER A 18 19.03 -20.00 26.29
C SER A 18 18.71 -21.02 27.38
N THR A 19 18.72 -22.32 27.04
CA THR A 19 19.13 -23.43 27.92
C THR A 19 19.42 -24.67 27.06
N ALA A 20 20.62 -25.24 27.21
CA ALA A 20 20.94 -26.63 26.86
C ALA A 20 20.57 -27.53 28.07
N PRO A 21 20.39 -28.87 27.97
CA PRO A 21 21.44 -29.81 27.54
C PRO A 21 21.02 -31.03 26.66
N SER A 22 22.05 -31.67 26.08
CA SER A 22 22.30 -33.09 25.67
C SER A 22 21.12 -34.05 25.40
N SER A 23 21.06 -34.85 24.31
CA SER A 23 21.88 -36.06 24.07
C SER A 23 21.69 -36.69 22.64
N VAL A 24 22.81 -37.00 21.95
CA VAL A 24 23.24 -38.32 21.35
C VAL A 24 22.48 -39.00 20.16
N THR A 25 23.19 -39.04 18.99
CA THR A 25 23.39 -40.15 17.98
C THR A 25 22.24 -40.48 16.99
N THR A 26 22.38 -40.51 15.64
CA THR A 26 23.34 -41.25 14.78
C THR A 26 23.37 -40.73 13.32
N GLN A 27 24.52 -40.98 12.68
CA GLN A 27 25.06 -40.73 11.34
C GLN A 27 24.19 -41.05 10.09
N LYS A 28 24.47 -40.37 8.96
CA LYS A 28 25.09 -40.97 7.73
C LYS A 28 25.48 -39.91 6.67
N SER A 29 26.70 -40.09 6.14
CA SER A 29 27.47 -39.25 5.19
C SER A 29 26.98 -39.26 3.73
N ALA A 30 27.32 -38.22 2.98
CA ALA A 30 28.08 -38.34 1.72
C ALA A 30 28.59 -36.96 1.22
N GLU A 31 29.88 -36.93 0.91
CA GLU A 31 30.76 -35.85 0.48
C GLU A 31 30.88 -35.86 -1.05
N THR A 32 31.02 -34.71 -1.72
CA THR A 32 31.83 -34.54 -2.94
C THR A 32 32.25 -33.08 -3.10
N GLN A 33 33.55 -32.89 -3.32
CA GLN A 33 34.31 -31.63 -3.35
C GLN A 33 34.35 -31.00 -4.77
N LEU A 34 34.34 -29.65 -4.81
CA LEU A 34 35.24 -28.64 -5.47
C LEU A 34 36.09 -29.03 -6.72
N PRO A 35 36.48 -28.09 -7.63
CA PRO A 35 37.39 -26.94 -7.35
C PRO A 35 37.05 -25.60 -8.06
N ALA A 36 37.23 -24.44 -7.40
CA ALA A 36 38.41 -23.55 -7.35
C ALA A 36 38.71 -22.75 -8.63
N SER A 37 38.77 -21.42 -8.52
CA SER A 37 39.82 -20.58 -9.12
C SER A 37 39.88 -19.19 -8.48
N ILE A 38 41.13 -18.79 -8.23
CA ILE A 38 41.65 -17.60 -7.56
C ILE A 38 42.05 -16.59 -8.65
N THR A 39 41.83 -15.29 -8.46
CA THR A 39 42.86 -14.29 -8.85
C THR A 39 42.74 -13.04 -8.00
N GLN A 40 43.84 -12.73 -7.33
CA GLN A 40 44.13 -11.48 -6.62
C GLN A 40 44.64 -10.44 -7.62
N HIS A 41 44.31 -9.16 -7.42
CA HIS A 41 45.24 -8.09 -7.79
C HIS A 41 45.22 -7.01 -6.70
N ALA A 42 46.38 -6.89 -6.05
CA ALA A 42 46.79 -5.74 -5.26
C ALA A 42 47.73 -4.87 -6.11
N ALA A 43 47.83 -3.59 -5.70
CA ALA A 43 48.90 -2.59 -5.93
C ALA A 43 48.36 -1.29 -6.54
N THR A 44 48.85 -0.08 -6.31
CA THR A 44 49.68 0.59 -5.29
C THR A 44 49.59 2.10 -5.65
N SER A 45 49.83 2.96 -4.65
CA SER A 45 49.85 4.42 -4.60
C SER A 45 50.60 5.21 -5.70
N SER A 46 50.18 6.47 -5.90
CA SER A 46 51.06 7.58 -6.27
C SER A 46 50.50 8.93 -5.77
N SER A 47 51.37 9.74 -5.17
CA SER A 47 51.10 10.96 -4.39
C SER A 47 51.74 12.23 -4.98
N LEU A 48 51.03 13.37 -4.83
CA LEU A 48 51.48 14.79 -4.69
C LEU A 48 52.07 15.54 -5.92
N PRO A 49 51.97 16.89 -6.02
CA PRO A 49 52.07 17.89 -4.93
C PRO A 49 51.00 19.01 -4.81
N GLN A 50 50.91 19.57 -3.60
CA GLN A 50 50.13 20.75 -3.16
C GLN A 50 50.85 22.07 -3.48
N GLN A 51 50.09 23.12 -3.81
CA GLN A 51 50.33 24.53 -3.41
C GLN A 51 49.10 25.42 -3.69
N PRO A 52 49.03 26.67 -3.18
CA PRO A 52 48.41 27.08 -1.92
C PRO A 52 47.01 27.73 -2.07
N THR A 53 46.30 27.76 -0.95
CA THR A 53 44.99 28.40 -0.69
C THR A 53 44.95 29.90 -0.96
N PRO A 54 43.77 30.40 -1.36
CA PRO A 54 43.20 31.58 -0.72
C PRO A 54 41.79 31.30 -0.16
N GLN A 55 41.58 31.58 1.12
CA GLN A 55 40.23 31.80 1.67
C GLN A 55 39.61 33.04 1.02
N PRO A 56 38.30 33.05 0.73
CA PRO A 56 37.43 33.75 1.67
C PRO A 56 35.97 33.24 1.77
N THR A 57 35.38 33.57 2.92
CA THR A 57 33.95 33.79 3.21
C THR A 57 32.99 32.59 3.28
N LEU A 58 32.49 32.35 4.50
CA LEU A 58 31.32 31.55 4.81
C LEU A 58 30.07 32.12 4.11
N THR A 59 29.67 31.49 3.01
CA THR A 59 28.32 31.63 2.46
C THR A 59 27.58 30.32 2.68
N THR A 60 26.63 30.36 3.62
CA THR A 60 25.66 29.30 3.90
C THR A 60 25.02 28.79 2.60
N PRO A 61 25.07 27.48 2.29
CA PRO A 61 24.23 26.92 1.24
C PRO A 61 22.78 26.99 1.74
N GLN A 62 21.97 27.87 1.14
CA GLN A 62 20.52 27.73 1.20
C GLN A 62 20.17 26.49 0.38
N ASP A 63 19.92 25.38 1.08
CA ASP A 63 19.18 24.27 0.50
C ASP A 63 17.85 24.80 -0.05
N PRO A 64 17.51 24.57 -1.33
CA PRO A 64 16.14 24.71 -1.77
C PRO A 64 15.38 23.52 -1.19
N THR A 65 14.93 23.65 0.05
CA THR A 65 13.92 22.76 0.63
C THR A 65 12.65 22.94 -0.20
N THR A 66 12.57 22.19 -1.29
CA THR A 66 11.35 21.95 -2.05
C THR A 66 10.46 21.13 -1.13
N THR A 67 9.85 21.83 -0.19
CA THR A 67 8.82 21.29 0.68
C THR A 67 7.67 20.98 -0.27
N LEU A 68 7.52 19.73 -0.68
CA LEU A 68 6.37 19.29 -1.45
C LEU A 68 5.13 19.68 -0.66
N GLN A 69 4.48 20.76 -1.09
CA GLN A 69 3.23 21.24 -0.52
C GLN A 69 2.16 20.22 -0.89
N PHE A 70 2.01 19.18 -0.07
CA PHE A 70 0.92 18.23 -0.20
C PHE A 70 -0.37 18.92 0.20
N SER A 71 -1.10 19.45 -0.78
CA SER A 71 -2.54 19.69 -0.63
C SER A 71 -3.21 18.35 -0.33
N THR A 72 -3.77 18.21 0.87
CA THR A 72 -4.42 16.97 1.33
C THR A 72 -5.68 16.67 0.54
N ARG A 73 -6.35 17.70 -0.01
CA ARG A 73 -7.53 17.53 -0.85
C ARG A 73 -7.14 17.37 -2.33
N PRO A 74 -7.62 16.32 -3.03
CA PRO A 74 -7.39 16.15 -4.45
C PRO A 74 -8.06 17.27 -5.27
N LYS A 75 -7.54 17.54 -6.48
CA LYS A 75 -8.19 18.42 -7.46
C LYS A 75 -9.61 17.94 -7.77
N ALA A 76 -10.56 18.85 -7.92
CA ALA A 76 -11.96 18.53 -8.21
C ALA A 76 -12.11 17.53 -9.38
N LEU A 77 -13.05 16.59 -9.21
CA LEU A 77 -13.42 15.64 -10.27
C LEU A 77 -14.10 16.38 -11.43
N VAL A 78 -13.99 15.82 -12.63
CA VAL A 78 -14.79 16.26 -13.77
C VAL A 78 -16.26 15.88 -13.57
N ASN A 79 -17.17 16.68 -14.11
CA ASN A 79 -18.61 16.54 -13.90
C ASN A 79 -19.18 15.20 -14.41
N ASN A 80 -18.48 14.53 -15.32
CA ASN A 80 -18.84 13.20 -15.83
C ASN A 80 -18.60 12.08 -14.80
N ILE A 81 -17.93 12.36 -13.67
CA ILE A 81 -17.58 11.34 -12.68
C ILE A 81 -18.38 11.55 -11.41
N THR A 82 -19.08 10.50 -10.99
CA THR A 82 -19.79 10.46 -9.70
C THR A 82 -19.24 9.34 -8.83
N LEU A 83 -19.07 9.59 -7.54
CA LEU A 83 -18.66 8.57 -6.57
C LEU A 83 -19.90 8.09 -5.80
N VAL A 84 -20.10 6.78 -5.73
CA VAL A 84 -21.31 6.17 -5.15
C VAL A 84 -20.95 4.97 -4.27
N PRO A 85 -21.73 4.68 -3.21
CA PRO A 85 -21.60 3.42 -2.48
C PRO A 85 -21.79 2.22 -3.40
N CYS A 86 -21.13 1.11 -3.09
CA CYS A 86 -21.37 -0.14 -3.82
C CYS A 86 -22.69 -0.78 -3.35
N ASP A 87 -23.66 -0.91 -4.26
CA ASP A 87 -24.92 -1.60 -4.00
C ASP A 87 -25.05 -2.91 -4.81
N LYS A 88 -26.22 -3.56 -4.72
CA LYS A 88 -26.51 -4.81 -5.43
C LYS A 88 -26.47 -4.67 -6.95
N SER A 89 -26.82 -3.51 -7.50
CA SER A 89 -26.84 -3.27 -8.94
C SER A 89 -25.42 -3.12 -9.51
N LEU A 90 -24.49 -2.61 -8.70
CA LEU A 90 -23.11 -2.34 -9.11
C LEU A 90 -22.13 -3.48 -8.81
N ILE A 91 -22.51 -4.43 -7.96
CA ILE A 91 -21.60 -5.47 -7.46
C ILE A 91 -20.95 -6.31 -8.57
N GLN A 92 -21.72 -6.68 -9.61
CA GLN A 92 -21.20 -7.46 -10.74
C GLN A 92 -20.19 -6.66 -11.57
N SER A 93 -20.48 -5.37 -11.78
CA SER A 93 -19.56 -4.46 -12.47
C SER A 93 -18.27 -4.26 -11.67
N PHE A 94 -18.35 -4.19 -10.34
CA PHE A 94 -17.17 -4.11 -9.47
C PHE A 94 -16.34 -5.41 -9.49
N GLU A 95 -16.99 -6.58 -9.48
CA GLU A 95 -16.30 -7.87 -9.62
C GLU A 95 -15.56 -7.98 -10.96
N ARG A 96 -16.21 -7.57 -12.06
CA ARG A 96 -15.58 -7.51 -13.38
C ARG A 96 -14.41 -6.52 -13.41
N LEU A 97 -14.57 -5.35 -12.80
CA LEU A 97 -13.51 -4.34 -12.69
C LEU A 97 -12.27 -4.91 -11.97
N ASN A 98 -12.45 -5.52 -10.80
CA ASN A 98 -11.34 -6.10 -10.04
C ASN A 98 -10.68 -7.24 -10.81
N THR A 99 -11.47 -8.10 -11.47
CA THR A 99 -10.94 -9.21 -12.30
C THR A 99 -10.10 -8.71 -13.46
N LEU A 100 -10.49 -7.58 -14.06
CA LEU A 100 -9.74 -6.97 -15.15
C LEU A 100 -8.44 -6.29 -14.68
N LEU A 101 -8.46 -5.66 -13.50
CA LEU A 101 -7.37 -4.79 -13.05
C LEU A 101 -6.37 -5.46 -12.11
N LEU A 102 -6.78 -6.48 -11.36
CA LEU A 102 -5.96 -7.07 -10.30
C LEU A 102 -5.45 -8.45 -10.74
N PRO A 103 -4.16 -8.75 -10.51
CA PRO A 103 -3.57 -10.02 -10.93
C PRO A 103 -4.02 -11.22 -10.07
N ILE A 104 -4.74 -10.94 -8.97
CA ILE A 104 -5.27 -11.93 -8.04
C ILE A 104 -6.80 -11.90 -8.09
N PRO A 105 -7.45 -13.05 -8.34
CA PRO A 105 -8.91 -13.14 -8.26
C PRO A 105 -9.36 -13.10 -6.80
N TYR A 106 -10.44 -12.35 -6.55
CA TYR A 106 -11.11 -12.33 -5.25
C TYR A 106 -12.27 -13.33 -5.24
N PRO A 107 -12.49 -14.07 -4.14
CA PRO A 107 -13.55 -15.07 -4.07
C PRO A 107 -14.94 -14.42 -4.04
N SER A 108 -15.99 -15.14 -4.45
CA SER A 108 -17.37 -14.62 -4.42
C SER A 108 -17.84 -14.18 -3.03
N THR A 109 -17.31 -14.76 -1.96
CA THR A 109 -17.57 -14.34 -0.57
C THR A 109 -17.11 -12.91 -0.30
N PHE A 110 -16.02 -12.46 -0.94
CA PHE A 110 -15.55 -11.07 -0.85
C PHE A 110 -16.63 -10.09 -1.30
N TYR A 111 -17.32 -10.38 -2.40
CA TYR A 111 -18.36 -9.52 -2.97
C TYR A 111 -19.68 -9.64 -2.24
N LYS A 112 -20.07 -10.86 -1.84
CA LYS A 112 -21.28 -11.08 -1.03
C LYS A 112 -21.22 -10.31 0.29
N GLU A 113 -20.04 -10.28 0.93
CA GLU A 113 -19.83 -9.55 2.18
C GLU A 113 -20.07 -8.04 2.04
N ILE A 114 -19.76 -7.44 0.88
CA ILE A 114 -20.03 -6.01 0.62
C ILE A 114 -21.52 -5.69 0.75
N LEU A 115 -22.40 -6.65 0.44
CA LEU A 115 -23.86 -6.45 0.50
C LEU A 115 -24.46 -6.87 1.84
N SER A 116 -23.79 -7.73 2.60
CA SER A 116 -24.33 -8.30 3.85
C SER A 116 -23.78 -7.66 5.12
N ASP A 117 -22.55 -7.12 5.09
CA ASP A 117 -21.93 -6.46 6.23
C ASP A 117 -22.02 -4.93 6.08
N PRO A 118 -22.72 -4.22 7.00
CA PRO A 118 -22.84 -2.77 6.96
C PRO A 118 -21.51 -2.03 6.95
N ILE A 119 -20.47 -2.57 7.60
CA ILE A 119 -19.14 -1.93 7.61
C ILE A 119 -18.49 -2.08 6.23
N ALA A 120 -18.52 -3.28 5.64
CA ALA A 120 -18.04 -3.51 4.29
C ALA A 120 -18.79 -2.68 3.24
N THR A 121 -20.11 -2.53 3.35
CA THR A 121 -20.91 -1.64 2.46
C THR A 121 -20.41 -0.20 2.58
N ASP A 122 -20.27 0.29 3.82
CA ASP A 122 -19.90 1.69 4.07
C ASP A 122 -18.46 2.01 3.67
N LEU A 123 -17.58 1.01 3.70
CA LEU A 123 -16.17 1.10 3.30
C LEU A 123 -15.91 0.60 1.87
N THR A 124 -16.93 0.54 1.02
CA THR A 124 -16.78 0.26 -0.42
C THR A 124 -17.37 1.40 -1.24
N LEU A 125 -16.54 2.01 -2.08
CA LEU A 125 -16.93 3.16 -2.91
C LEU A 125 -16.52 2.93 -4.36
N LEU A 126 -17.41 3.24 -5.29
CA LEU A 126 -17.22 3.09 -6.73
C LEU A 126 -17.25 4.44 -7.43
N ALA A 127 -16.56 4.54 -8.56
CA ALA A 127 -16.60 5.68 -9.46
C ALA A 127 -17.35 5.30 -10.74
N LEU A 128 -18.37 6.08 -11.08
CA LEU A 128 -19.14 5.94 -12.31
C LEU A 128 -18.79 7.06 -13.29
N TRP A 129 -18.71 6.71 -14.56
CA TRP A 129 -18.63 7.63 -15.69
C TRP A 129 -19.99 7.79 -16.37
N HIS A 130 -20.35 9.03 -16.67
CA HIS A 130 -21.54 9.40 -17.44
C HIS A 130 -21.12 10.07 -18.74
N ASP A 131 -21.61 9.57 -19.86
CA ASP A 131 -21.29 10.15 -21.18
C ASP A 131 -21.85 11.58 -21.32
N ASN A 132 -22.99 11.86 -20.67
CA ASN A 132 -23.51 13.21 -20.52
C ASN A 132 -23.61 13.57 -19.02
N PRO A 133 -22.98 14.66 -18.55
CA PRO A 133 -23.04 15.05 -17.13
C PRO A 133 -24.46 15.40 -16.67
N SER A 134 -25.39 15.75 -17.56
CA SER A 134 -26.78 16.01 -17.20
C SER A 134 -27.63 14.73 -17.08
N SER A 135 -27.11 13.56 -17.47
CA SER A 135 -27.87 12.30 -17.48
C SER A 135 -27.65 11.42 -16.25
N THR A 136 -27.02 11.95 -15.19
CA THR A 136 -26.76 11.19 -13.95
C THR A 136 -28.04 10.63 -13.32
N SER A 137 -29.20 11.23 -13.60
CA SER A 137 -30.52 10.78 -13.14
C SER A 137 -31.24 9.82 -14.08
N THR A 138 -30.81 9.71 -15.35
CA THR A 138 -31.56 9.04 -16.43
C THR A 138 -30.83 7.83 -17.02
N SER A 139 -29.50 7.79 -16.96
CA SER A 139 -28.69 6.67 -17.45
C SER A 139 -27.84 6.08 -16.33
N PRO A 140 -27.82 4.74 -16.16
CA PRO A 140 -26.89 4.12 -15.23
C PRO A 140 -25.45 4.38 -15.71
N GLY A 141 -24.65 5.06 -14.89
CA GLY A 141 -23.25 5.33 -15.20
C GLY A 141 -22.42 4.04 -15.29
N LYS A 142 -21.31 4.09 -16.03
CA LYS A 142 -20.39 2.95 -16.21
C LYS A 142 -19.38 2.92 -15.08
N VAL A 143 -19.18 1.78 -14.41
CA VAL A 143 -18.15 1.63 -13.37
C VAL A 143 -16.76 1.73 -14.00
N ILE A 144 -15.99 2.74 -13.58
CA ILE A 144 -14.63 3.02 -14.09
C ILE A 144 -13.53 2.87 -13.03
N GLY A 145 -13.91 2.79 -11.76
CA GLY A 145 -12.99 2.66 -10.65
C GLY A 145 -13.69 2.22 -9.37
N GLY A 146 -12.93 1.72 -8.41
CA GLY A 146 -13.46 1.29 -7.14
C GLY A 146 -12.39 1.11 -6.08
N ILE A 147 -12.80 1.26 -4.83
CA ILE A 147 -12.00 1.00 -3.63
C ILE A 147 -12.83 0.19 -2.65
N ARG A 148 -12.19 -0.77 -1.99
CA ARG A 148 -12.74 -1.43 -0.81
C ARG A 148 -11.71 -1.38 0.31
N CYS A 149 -12.17 -0.96 1.48
CA CYS A 149 -11.39 -1.01 2.71
C CYS A 149 -12.00 -1.96 3.76
N ARG A 150 -11.22 -2.26 4.79
CA ARG A 150 -11.62 -2.99 6.01
C ARG A 150 -11.01 -2.32 7.23
N ILE A 151 -11.66 -2.47 8.37
CA ILE A 151 -11.07 -2.08 9.67
C ILE A 151 -10.34 -3.30 10.22
N LEU A 152 -9.05 -3.15 10.51
CA LEU A 152 -8.25 -4.18 11.16
C LEU A 152 -7.62 -3.61 12.45
N PRO A 153 -7.24 -4.46 13.41
CA PRO A 153 -6.36 -4.05 14.50
C PRO A 153 -5.00 -3.57 13.98
N ASP A 154 -4.42 -2.56 14.61
CA ASP A 154 -3.06 -2.10 14.31
C ASP A 154 -2.01 -2.94 15.08
N PRO A 155 -1.13 -3.69 14.41
CA PRO A 155 -0.12 -4.55 15.01
C PRO A 155 1.17 -3.80 15.31
N SER A 156 1.32 -2.57 14.79
CA SER A 156 2.52 -1.77 15.00
C SER A 156 2.52 -1.08 16.36
N THR A 157 1.36 -0.93 16.98
CA THR A 157 1.22 -0.30 18.29
C THR A 157 1.23 -1.36 19.39
N GLN A 158 2.41 -1.60 19.96
CA GLN A 158 2.53 -2.31 21.24
C GLN A 158 1.88 -1.52 22.41
N ALA A 159 1.47 -0.26 22.18
CA ALA A 159 1.07 0.69 23.22
C ALA A 159 -0.43 0.68 23.57
N THR A 160 -1.34 0.26 22.67
CA THR A 160 -2.80 0.30 22.93
C THR A 160 -3.55 -0.78 22.12
N PRO A 161 -4.18 -1.78 22.78
CA PRO A 161 -4.98 -2.84 22.12
C PRO A 161 -6.21 -2.39 21.31
N LYS A 162 -6.45 -1.07 21.18
CA LYS A 162 -7.66 -0.47 20.60
C LYS A 162 -7.41 0.24 19.26
N ASP A 163 -6.16 0.35 18.83
CA ASP A 163 -5.84 1.10 17.61
C ASP A 163 -6.30 0.32 16.38
N LYS A 164 -6.87 1.06 15.43
CA LYS A 164 -7.47 0.50 14.21
C LYS A 164 -6.77 1.07 12.99
N ILE A 165 -6.51 0.21 12.02
CA ILE A 165 -5.99 0.59 10.71
C ILE A 165 -7.08 0.41 9.65
N LEU A 166 -7.22 1.40 8.76
CA LEU A 166 -8.01 1.29 7.55
C LEU A 166 -7.20 0.53 6.49
N TYR A 167 -7.49 -0.75 6.30
CA TYR A 167 -6.79 -1.59 5.35
C TYR A 167 -7.44 -1.52 3.97
N ILE A 168 -6.70 -1.07 2.96
CA ILE A 168 -7.12 -1.05 1.56
C ILE A 168 -7.04 -2.48 1.02
N SER A 169 -8.20 -3.10 0.82
CA SER A 169 -8.30 -4.45 0.26
C SER A 169 -8.13 -4.43 -1.25
N THR A 170 -8.81 -3.50 -1.93
CA THR A 170 -8.67 -3.28 -3.37
C THR A 170 -8.73 -1.81 -3.70
N LEU A 171 -7.97 -1.38 -4.69
CA LEU A 171 -8.07 -0.06 -5.31
C LEU A 171 -7.70 -0.21 -6.78
N GLY A 172 -8.59 0.22 -7.67
CA GLY A 172 -8.36 0.11 -9.11
C GLY A 172 -9.14 1.14 -9.90
N VAL A 173 -8.54 1.65 -10.97
CA VAL A 173 -9.18 2.53 -11.96
C VAL A 173 -8.74 2.07 -13.35
N LEU A 174 -9.70 2.00 -14.28
CA LEU A 174 -9.46 1.73 -15.68
C LEU A 174 -8.42 2.71 -16.24
N SER A 175 -7.50 2.23 -17.08
CA SER A 175 -6.37 3.02 -17.60
C SER A 175 -6.80 4.32 -18.28
N ALA A 176 -7.87 4.28 -19.08
CA ALA A 176 -8.43 5.44 -19.78
C ALA A 176 -8.91 6.57 -18.85
N PHE A 177 -9.17 6.26 -17.58
CA PHE A 177 -9.64 7.22 -16.57
C PHE A 177 -8.58 7.53 -15.50
N ARG A 178 -7.36 7.02 -15.66
CA ARG A 178 -6.21 7.47 -14.85
C ARG A 178 -5.91 8.93 -15.21
N GLY A 179 -5.36 9.69 -14.27
CA GLY A 179 -5.11 11.13 -14.43
C GLY A 179 -6.29 12.04 -14.06
N TYR A 180 -7.54 11.54 -14.04
CA TYR A 180 -8.73 12.30 -13.62
C TYR A 180 -8.90 12.42 -12.10
N GLY A 181 -7.94 11.93 -11.30
CA GLY A 181 -7.98 12.03 -9.84
C GLY A 181 -8.90 11.03 -9.14
N VAL A 182 -9.55 10.11 -9.87
CA VAL A 182 -10.53 9.13 -9.34
C VAL A 182 -10.01 8.36 -8.12
N ALA A 183 -8.86 7.68 -8.24
CA ALA A 183 -8.29 6.91 -7.15
C ALA A 183 -7.94 7.76 -5.92
N SER A 184 -7.51 9.02 -6.13
CA SER A 184 -7.20 9.94 -5.04
C SER A 184 -8.45 10.32 -4.26
N TRP A 185 -9.55 10.61 -4.94
CA TRP A 185 -10.82 10.93 -4.29
C TRP A 185 -11.44 9.75 -3.57
N LEU A 186 -11.44 8.58 -4.20
CA LEU A 186 -11.88 7.32 -3.58
C LEU A 186 -11.15 7.07 -2.25
N LEU A 187 -9.82 7.21 -2.26
CA LEU A 187 -8.99 7.06 -1.07
C LEU A 187 -9.28 8.16 -0.03
N CYS A 188 -9.33 9.44 -0.45
CA CYS A 188 -9.58 10.58 0.43
C CYS A 188 -10.88 10.40 1.23
N LEU A 189 -11.99 10.09 0.55
CA LEU A 189 -13.29 9.94 1.19
C LEU A 189 -13.34 8.75 2.16
N LEU A 190 -12.69 7.63 1.85
CA LEU A 190 -12.63 6.50 2.77
C LEU A 190 -11.69 6.75 3.96
N ILE A 191 -10.64 7.55 3.80
CA ILE A 191 -9.80 7.99 4.93
C ILE A 191 -10.64 8.89 5.85
N GLU A 192 -11.30 9.93 5.32
CA GLU A 192 -12.16 10.82 6.10
C GLU A 192 -13.25 10.03 6.85
N LYS A 193 -13.90 9.08 6.17
CA LYS A 193 -14.89 8.17 6.79
C LYS A 193 -14.27 7.25 7.84
N GLY A 194 -13.09 6.69 7.56
CA GLY A 194 -12.33 5.85 8.49
C GLY A 194 -12.02 6.57 9.80
N ILE A 195 -11.60 7.83 9.71
CA ILE A 195 -11.29 8.68 10.86
C ILE A 195 -12.56 8.99 11.65
N SER A 196 -13.54 9.62 10.99
CA SER A 196 -14.74 10.17 11.64
C SER A 196 -15.66 9.10 12.25
N LYS A 197 -15.83 7.95 11.58
CA LYS A 197 -16.80 6.92 11.99
C LYS A 197 -16.16 5.72 12.69
N TYR A 198 -14.91 5.39 12.35
CA TYR A 198 -14.27 4.15 12.82
C TYR A 198 -13.08 4.38 13.74
N GLY A 199 -12.59 5.62 13.86
CA GLY A 199 -11.47 5.98 14.73
C GLY A 199 -10.16 5.33 14.30
N VAL A 200 -9.89 5.26 13.00
CA VAL A 200 -8.63 4.70 12.50
C VAL A 200 -7.47 5.67 12.71
N THR A 201 -6.31 5.15 13.09
CA THR A 201 -5.09 5.91 13.34
C THR A 201 -4.07 5.78 12.20
N ALA A 202 -4.31 4.86 11.28
CA ALA A 202 -3.48 4.68 10.09
C ALA A 202 -4.26 4.06 8.92
N VAL A 203 -3.63 4.05 7.75
CA VAL A 203 -4.09 3.39 6.53
C VAL A 203 -3.00 2.42 6.07
N GLY A 204 -3.39 1.20 5.71
CA GLY A 204 -2.48 0.13 5.31
C GLY A 204 -2.84 -0.47 3.96
N ALA A 205 -1.84 -0.95 3.22
CA ALA A 205 -2.04 -1.69 1.97
C ALA A 205 -0.90 -2.67 1.71
N HIS A 206 -1.17 -3.71 0.93
CA HIS A 206 -0.14 -4.53 0.29
C HIS A 206 -0.06 -4.19 -1.19
N VAL A 207 1.15 -3.97 -1.68
CA VAL A 207 1.40 -3.71 -3.10
C VAL A 207 2.38 -4.74 -3.62
N TRP A 208 2.03 -5.40 -4.72
CA TRP A 208 2.90 -6.38 -5.35
C TRP A 208 4.25 -5.77 -5.73
N GLU A 209 5.34 -6.49 -5.46
CA GLU A 209 6.69 -5.95 -5.64
C GLU A 209 7.01 -5.53 -7.09
N ALA A 210 6.39 -6.19 -8.06
CA ALA A 210 6.49 -5.86 -9.48
C ALA A 210 5.50 -4.76 -9.93
N SER A 211 5.02 -3.93 -9.01
CA SER A 211 4.14 -2.77 -9.30
C SER A 211 4.76 -1.44 -8.83
N PRO A 212 5.87 -0.98 -9.43
CA PRO A 212 6.53 0.26 -9.04
C PRO A 212 5.64 1.50 -9.21
N GLU A 213 4.78 1.53 -10.24
CA GLU A 213 3.80 2.60 -10.47
C GLU A 213 2.87 2.77 -9.25
N ALA A 214 2.37 1.66 -8.71
CA ALA A 214 1.49 1.69 -7.55
C ALA A 214 2.23 2.18 -6.30
N ARG A 215 3.46 1.70 -6.07
CA ARG A 215 4.30 2.12 -4.94
C ARG A 215 4.55 3.63 -4.98
N GLU A 216 4.95 4.16 -6.14
CA GLU A 216 5.15 5.60 -6.34
C GLU A 216 3.87 6.40 -6.11
N TRP A 217 2.73 5.89 -6.59
CA TRP A 217 1.42 6.52 -6.38
C TRP A 217 1.05 6.63 -4.90
N TYR A 218 1.28 5.58 -4.12
CA TYR A 218 1.05 5.59 -2.67
C TYR A 218 2.07 6.49 -1.94
N ALA A 219 3.34 6.46 -2.33
CA ALA A 219 4.38 7.31 -1.74
C ALA A 219 4.06 8.81 -1.87
N LYS A 220 3.60 9.26 -3.06
CA LYS A 220 3.12 10.63 -3.32
C LYS A 220 1.90 11.02 -2.46
N ARG A 221 1.29 10.07 -1.75
CA ARG A 221 0.14 10.27 -0.86
C ARG A 221 0.50 10.03 0.60
N GLY A 222 1.79 10.00 0.95
CA GLY A 222 2.27 9.91 2.33
C GLY A 222 2.35 8.49 2.89
N PHE A 223 2.17 7.47 2.06
CA PHE A 223 2.47 6.10 2.46
C PHE A 223 3.98 5.88 2.45
N ARG A 224 4.46 5.12 3.43
CA ARG A 224 5.82 4.65 3.53
C ARG A 224 5.83 3.13 3.45
N GLU A 225 6.86 2.59 2.82
CA GLU A 225 7.14 1.16 2.85
C GLU A 225 7.69 0.78 4.21
N THR A 226 7.02 -0.14 4.89
CA THR A 226 7.48 -0.62 6.20
C THR A 226 8.46 -1.79 6.03
N HIS A 227 8.11 -2.77 5.21
CA HIS A 227 8.95 -3.91 4.86
C HIS A 227 8.41 -4.62 3.61
N LEU A 228 9.25 -5.49 3.04
CA LEU A 228 8.86 -6.47 2.02
C LEU A 228 8.42 -7.76 2.73
N GLU A 229 7.21 -8.23 2.43
CA GLU A 229 6.71 -9.52 2.87
C GLU A 229 6.93 -10.56 1.75
N PRO A 230 7.87 -11.49 1.89
CA PRO A 230 8.12 -12.51 0.89
C PRO A 230 6.97 -13.52 0.85
N HIS A 231 6.72 -14.11 -0.33
CA HIS A 231 5.70 -15.15 -0.55
C HIS A 231 4.24 -14.75 -0.23
N TYR A 232 3.95 -13.45 -0.16
CA TYR A 232 2.59 -12.94 0.06
C TYR A 232 1.63 -13.35 -1.09
N TYR A 233 2.04 -13.08 -2.33
CA TYR A 233 1.29 -13.45 -3.53
C TYR A 233 1.80 -14.75 -4.13
N ARG A 234 1.49 -15.87 -3.50
CA ARG A 234 1.96 -17.23 -3.88
C ARG A 234 1.76 -17.64 -5.35
N ARG A 235 0.82 -16.99 -6.06
CA ARG A 235 0.47 -17.28 -7.45
C ARG A 235 1.12 -16.34 -8.46
N LEU A 236 1.86 -15.34 -8.01
CA LEU A 236 2.54 -14.38 -8.87
C LEU A 236 4.03 -14.67 -8.90
N THR A 237 4.71 -14.26 -9.97
CA THR A 237 6.17 -14.23 -10.02
C THR A 237 6.59 -12.82 -10.41
N PRO A 238 7.33 -12.11 -9.57
CA PRO A 238 7.84 -12.53 -8.25
C PRO A 238 6.72 -12.53 -7.17
N GLN A 239 6.94 -13.12 -5.97
CA GLN A 239 5.85 -13.43 -5.02
C GLN A 239 5.68 -12.43 -3.86
N GLY A 240 6.58 -11.46 -3.73
CA GLY A 240 6.64 -10.52 -2.61
C GLY A 240 5.60 -9.40 -2.69
N ALA A 241 5.26 -8.84 -1.53
CA ALA A 241 4.45 -7.63 -1.43
C ALA A 241 5.09 -6.62 -0.48
N TYR A 242 5.18 -5.37 -0.90
CA TYR A 242 5.54 -4.28 0.00
C TYR A 242 4.35 -3.94 0.88
N VAL A 243 4.61 -3.90 2.18
CA VAL A 243 3.64 -3.50 3.20
C VAL A 243 3.73 -1.99 3.37
N LEU A 244 2.69 -1.29 2.93
CA LEU A 244 2.61 0.17 2.98
C LEU A 244 1.79 0.64 4.17
N ARG A 245 2.26 1.72 4.82
CA ARG A 245 1.56 2.38 5.92
C ARG A 245 1.58 3.89 5.75
N ARG A 246 0.45 4.53 6.04
CA ARG A 246 0.35 5.97 6.25
C ARG A 246 -0.32 6.23 7.60
N ASP A 247 0.35 6.94 8.49
CA ASP A 247 -0.26 7.38 9.76
C ASP A 247 -1.23 8.54 9.51
N ILE A 248 -2.33 8.57 10.28
CA ILE A 248 -3.25 9.71 10.31
C ILE A 248 -2.64 10.80 11.19
N GLY A 249 -2.40 11.97 10.60
CA GLY A 249 -1.81 13.11 11.31
C GLY A 249 -2.82 14.20 11.66
N PRO A 250 -2.41 15.23 12.42
CA PRO A 250 -3.28 16.35 12.80
C PRO A 250 -3.97 17.03 11.60
N ARG A 251 -3.29 17.10 10.44
CA ARG A 251 -3.86 17.69 9.21
C ARG A 251 -5.06 16.92 8.66
N ASP A 252 -5.11 15.61 8.86
CA ASP A 252 -6.22 14.77 8.39
C ASP A 252 -7.47 14.96 9.27
N LEU A 253 -7.27 15.35 10.53
CA LEU A 253 -8.36 15.63 11.47
C LEU A 253 -9.06 16.97 11.19
N LEU A 254 -8.36 17.93 10.56
CA LEU A 254 -8.92 19.25 10.22
C LEU A 254 -10.06 19.18 9.21
N HIS A 255 -10.11 18.12 8.39
CA HIS A 255 -11.11 17.95 7.34
C HIS A 255 -12.31 17.11 7.80
N THR A 256 -12.26 16.57 9.02
CA THR A 256 -13.29 15.69 9.60
C THR A 256 -14.16 16.36 10.66
N LEU A 257 -13.86 17.62 11.02
CA LEU A 257 -14.66 18.48 11.90
C LEU A 257 -15.64 19.31 11.07
#